data_AF-A0A9E5ABG8-F1
#
_entry.id   AF-A0A9E5ABG8-F1
#
_cell.length_a   1.000
_cell.length_b   1.000
_cell.length_c   1.000
_cell.angle_alpha   90.00
_cell.angle_beta   90.00
_cell.angle_gamma   90.00
#
_symmetry.space_group_name_H-M   'P 1'
#
loop_
_entity.id
_entity.type
_entity.pdbx_description
1 polymer ?
#
loop_
_entity_poly.entity_id
_entity_poly.type
_entity_poly.pdbx_seq_one_letter_code
_entity_poly.pdbx_strand_id
1 'polypeptide(L)'
;VEKFADELGAAVGASRAATDAGWYPHSHQVGQTGKSVSPQLYVACGISGAIQHRAGMQTSKTIIVVNKDPEAPLFDIADFGVIGDLFSVLPQATQGIHAKKS
;
A
#
# COMPACT_ATOMS: atom_id res chain seq x y z
N VAL A 1 -7.33 6.45 -0.50
CA VAL A 1 -6.80 5.17 -1.03
C VAL A 1 -7.84 4.43 -1.86
N GLU A 2 -9.13 4.41 -1.48
CA GLU A 2 -10.21 3.72 -2.21
C GLU A 2 -10.32 4.11 -3.68
N LYS A 3 -10.45 5.41 -4.00
CA LYS A 3 -10.53 5.88 -5.39
C LYS A 3 -9.37 5.39 -6.28
N PHE A 4 -8.17 5.31 -5.72
CA PHE A 4 -7.00 4.82 -6.44
C PHE A 4 -7.09 3.30 -6.69
N ALA A 5 -7.58 2.55 -5.70
CA ALA A 5 -7.83 1.12 -5.84
C ALA A 5 -8.96 0.84 -6.86
N ASP A 6 -10.04 1.62 -6.85
CA ASP A 6 -11.13 1.52 -7.82
C ASP A 6 -10.63 1.74 -9.26
N GLU A 7 -9.80 2.77 -9.46
CA GLU A 7 -9.13 3.01 -10.75
C GLU A 7 -8.15 1.91 -11.15
N LEU A 8 -7.76 1.00 -10.26
CA LEU A 8 -6.97 -0.18 -10.60
C LEU A 8 -7.80 -1.47 -10.67
N GLY A 9 -9.08 -1.44 -10.28
CA GLY A 9 -9.86 -2.65 -10.04
C GLY A 9 -9.28 -3.51 -8.90
N ALA A 10 -8.64 -2.87 -7.94
CA ALA A 10 -7.92 -3.52 -6.84
C ALA A 10 -8.73 -3.48 -5.53
N ALA A 11 -8.35 -4.36 -4.58
CA ALA A 11 -8.88 -4.32 -3.22
C ALA A 11 -8.04 -3.40 -2.31
N VAL A 12 -8.66 -2.86 -1.26
CA VAL A 12 -7.97 -2.06 -0.23
C VAL A 12 -7.60 -2.93 0.97
N GLY A 13 -6.32 -2.98 1.30
CA GLY A 13 -5.79 -3.53 2.55
C GLY A 13 -5.46 -2.43 3.56
N ALA A 14 -5.28 -2.82 4.83
CA ALA A 14 -4.92 -1.92 5.92
C ALA A 14 -3.72 -2.48 6.71
N SER A 15 -2.89 -1.61 7.26
CA SER A 15 -1.92 -2.00 8.28
C SER A 15 -2.61 -2.18 9.63
N ARG A 16 -1.96 -2.86 10.57
CA ARG A 16 -2.44 -2.94 11.95
C ARG A 16 -2.69 -1.56 12.57
N ALA A 17 -1.79 -0.59 12.31
CA ALA A 17 -1.96 0.77 12.84
C ALA A 17 -3.26 1.43 12.34
N ALA A 18 -3.62 1.21 11.07
CA ALA A 18 -4.87 1.74 10.51
C ALA A 18 -6.11 1.04 11.09
N THR A 19 -6.05 -0.27 11.35
CA THR A 19 -7.18 -0.99 11.96
C THR A 19 -7.32 -0.68 13.44
N ASP A 20 -6.21 -0.57 14.18
CA ASP A 20 -6.19 -0.20 15.60
C ASP A 20 -6.71 1.24 15.79
N ALA A 21 -6.50 2.12 14.81
CA ALA A 21 -7.07 3.47 14.76
C ALA A 21 -8.53 3.53 14.30
N GLY A 22 -9.14 2.40 13.96
CA GLY A 22 -10.53 2.30 13.52
C GLY A 22 -10.79 2.78 12.09
N TRP A 23 -9.76 2.96 11.25
CA TRP A 23 -9.93 3.43 9.87
C TRP A 23 -10.43 2.34 8.93
N TYR A 24 -10.13 1.08 9.22
CA TYR A 24 -10.64 -0.10 8.52
C TYR A 24 -10.92 -1.23 9.52
N PRO A 25 -11.86 -2.14 9.21
CA PRO A 25 -12.08 -3.32 10.02
C PRO A 25 -10.87 -4.25 9.99
N HIS A 26 -10.68 -5.02 11.06
CA HIS A 26 -9.58 -5.99 11.18
C HIS A 26 -9.53 -7.02 10.03
N SER A 27 -10.65 -7.31 9.38
CA SER A 27 -10.73 -8.19 8.20
C SER A 27 -9.93 -7.68 6.98
N HIS A 28 -9.54 -6.41 6.96
CA HIS A 28 -8.68 -5.81 5.94
C HIS A 28 -7.20 -5.74 6.37
N GLN A 29 -6.87 -6.13 7.61
CA GLN A 29 -5.51 -6.07 8.11
C GLN A 29 -4.61 -7.03 7.31
N VAL A 30 -3.47 -6.52 6.84
CA VAL A 30 -2.40 -7.30 6.21
C VAL A 30 -1.22 -7.42 7.17
N GLY A 31 -0.64 -8.61 7.26
CA GLY A 31 0.54 -8.88 8.09
C GLY A 31 0.47 -10.21 8.84
N GLN A 32 1.45 -10.45 9.71
CA GLN A 32 1.66 -11.68 10.47
C GLN A 32 0.42 -12.13 11.28
N THR A 33 -0.32 -11.17 11.84
CA THR A 33 -1.55 -11.42 12.61
C THR A 33 -2.82 -11.02 11.87
N GLY A 34 -2.71 -10.68 10.57
CA GLY A 34 -3.82 -10.38 9.68
C GLY A 34 -3.87 -11.39 8.52
N LYS A 35 -4.27 -10.91 7.35
CA LYS A 35 -4.22 -11.69 6.11
C LYS A 35 -2.82 -11.65 5.51
N SER A 36 -2.40 -12.81 5.02
CA SER A 36 -1.29 -12.91 4.06
C SER A 36 -1.85 -12.81 2.64
N VAL A 37 -1.25 -11.98 1.80
CA VAL A 37 -1.67 -11.71 0.43
C VAL A 37 -0.47 -11.75 -0.52
N SER A 38 -0.71 -12.17 -1.76
CA SER A 38 0.34 -12.27 -2.79
C SER A 38 -0.14 -11.76 -4.15
N PRO A 39 -0.59 -10.49 -4.26
CA PRO A 39 -1.10 -9.93 -5.52
C PRO A 39 0.01 -9.77 -6.58
N GLN A 40 -0.42 -9.52 -7.82
CA GLN A 40 0.50 -9.10 -8.90
C GLN A 40 1.10 -7.72 -8.61
N LEU A 41 0.34 -6.83 -7.96
CA LEU A 41 0.76 -5.48 -7.59
C LEU A 41 0.31 -5.17 -6.15
N TYR A 42 1.25 -4.72 -5.33
CA TYR A 42 0.99 -4.20 -3.99
C TYR A 42 1.48 -2.76 -3.91
N VAL A 43 0.59 -1.82 -3.59
CA VAL A 43 0.94 -0.40 -3.42
C VAL A 43 0.80 -0.01 -1.95
N ALA A 44 1.93 0.13 -1.27
CA ALA A 44 2.00 0.50 0.13
C ALA A 44 2.04 2.03 0.28
N CYS A 45 0.96 2.61 0.83
CA CYS A 45 0.81 4.05 0.96
C CYS A 45 0.91 4.47 2.43
N GLY A 46 2.00 5.15 2.81
CA GLY A 46 2.22 5.60 4.19
C GLY A 46 2.45 4.46 5.19
N ILE A 47 2.98 3.32 4.74
CA ILE A 47 3.28 2.16 5.58
C ILE A 47 4.79 2.12 5.81
N SER A 48 5.21 2.08 7.08
CA SER A 48 6.63 2.02 7.46
C SER A 48 7.31 0.71 7.07
N GLY A 49 6.58 -0.41 7.13
CA GLY A 49 7.12 -1.74 6.77
C GLY A 49 7.73 -2.52 7.92
N ALA A 50 7.16 -2.41 9.12
CA ALA A 50 7.50 -3.32 10.22
C ALA A 50 7.50 -4.79 9.77
N ILE A 51 8.37 -5.63 10.35
CA ILE A 51 8.55 -7.04 9.97
C ILE A 51 7.21 -7.79 9.94
N GLN A 52 6.32 -7.47 10.89
CA GLN A 52 4.99 -8.05 10.99
C GLN A 52 4.12 -7.71 9.77
N HIS A 53 4.20 -6.49 9.22
CA HIS A 53 3.46 -6.14 8.01
C HIS A 53 4.04 -6.85 6.79
N ARG A 54 5.37 -6.83 6.64
CA ARG A 54 6.10 -7.47 5.53
C ARG A 54 5.81 -8.96 5.42
N ALA A 55 5.73 -9.66 6.55
CA ALA A 55 5.40 -11.09 6.59
C ALA A 55 4.09 -11.46 5.85
N GLY A 56 3.14 -10.51 5.75
CA GLY A 56 1.86 -10.73 5.07
C GLY A 56 1.79 -10.25 3.62
N MET A 57 2.84 -9.64 3.06
CA MET A 57 2.79 -9.08 1.70
C MET A 57 4.08 -9.17 0.88
N GLN A 58 5.22 -9.54 1.48
CA GLN A 58 6.53 -9.55 0.81
C GLN A 58 6.63 -10.52 -0.39
N THR A 59 5.67 -11.43 -0.55
CA THR A 59 5.61 -12.35 -1.70
C THR A 59 4.87 -11.75 -2.91
N SER A 60 4.41 -10.49 -2.80
CA SER A 60 3.78 -9.78 -3.92
C SER A 60 4.77 -9.66 -5.09
N LYS A 61 4.27 -9.80 -6.32
CA LYS A 61 5.15 -9.79 -7.51
C LYS A 61 5.78 -8.42 -7.78
N THR A 62 5.04 -7.35 -7.51
CA THR A 62 5.52 -5.99 -7.65
C THR A 62 5.08 -5.17 -6.45
N ILE A 63 6.03 -4.53 -5.77
CA ILE A 63 5.83 -3.74 -4.57
C ILE A 63 6.19 -2.29 -4.89
N ILE A 64 5.19 -1.41 -4.78
CA ILE A 64 5.36 0.04 -4.89
C ILE A 64 5.20 0.64 -3.50
N VAL A 65 6.11 1.52 -3.11
CA VAL A 65 6.06 2.22 -1.81
C VAL A 65 5.92 3.72 -2.03
N VAL A 66 4.94 4.32 -1.37
CA VAL A 66 4.78 5.78 -1.25
C VAL A 66 4.91 6.14 0.22
N ASN A 67 5.97 6.85 0.61
CA ASN A 67 6.17 7.25 2.00
C ASN A 67 6.88 8.61 2.08
N LYS A 68 6.55 9.42 3.09
CA LYS A 68 7.24 10.70 3.35
C LYS A 68 8.64 10.47 3.92
N ASP A 69 8.79 9.41 4.69
CA ASP A 69 10.05 9.03 5.34
C ASP A 69 10.90 8.20 4.36
N PRO A 70 12.02 8.74 3.85
CA PRO A 70 12.90 7.99 2.93
C PRO A 70 13.57 6.78 3.59
N GLU A 71 13.62 6.74 4.92
CA GLU A 71 14.24 5.65 5.69
C GLU A 71 13.23 4.56 6.08
N ALA A 72 12.01 4.59 5.54
CA ALA A 72 11.00 3.59 5.84
C ALA A 72 11.46 2.18 5.42
N PRO A 73 11.50 1.18 6.34
CA PRO A 73 11.98 -0.18 6.05
C PRO A 73 11.29 -0.94 4.91
N LEU A 74 10.13 -0.46 4.45
CA LEU A 74 9.44 -1.06 3.31
C LEU A 74 10.15 -0.78 1.98
N PHE A 75 10.96 0.28 1.90
CA PHE A 75 11.77 0.57 0.71
C PHE A 75 12.79 -0.54 0.42
N ASP A 76 13.26 -1.28 1.42
CA ASP A 76 14.21 -2.40 1.28
C ASP A 76 13.72 -3.50 0.33
N ILE A 77 12.40 -3.64 0.19
CA ILE A 77 11.75 -4.67 -0.64
C ILE A 77 10.89 -4.07 -1.76
N ALA A 78 11.01 -2.76 -2.00
CA ALA A 78 10.24 -2.07 -3.02
C ALA A 78 10.88 -2.24 -4.40
N ASP A 79 10.08 -2.55 -5.40
CA ASP A 79 10.50 -2.47 -6.81
C ASP A 79 10.49 -1.01 -7.28
N PHE A 80 9.54 -0.21 -6.78
CA PHE A 80 9.44 1.21 -7.07
C PHE A 80 9.13 2.01 -5.80
N GLY A 81 9.80 3.14 -5.63
CA GLY A 81 9.63 4.01 -4.47
C GLY A 81 9.32 5.45 -4.87
N VAL A 82 8.38 6.07 -4.16
CA VAL A 82 8.10 7.51 -4.23
C VAL A 82 8.23 8.10 -2.83
N ILE A 83 9.21 8.97 -2.66
CA ILE A 83 9.38 9.75 -1.42
C ILE A 83 8.46 10.97 -1.52
N GLY A 84 7.40 11.00 -0.72
CA GLY A 84 6.41 12.08 -0.77
C GLY A 84 5.16 11.84 0.05
N ASP A 85 4.31 12.88 0.13
CA ASP A 85 3.02 12.79 0.81
C ASP A 85 2.05 11.91 0.02
N LEU A 86 1.52 10.85 0.64
CA LEU A 86 0.49 10.01 0.05
C LEU A 86 -0.74 10.83 -0.39
N PHE A 87 -1.09 11.90 0.33
CA PHE A 87 -2.24 12.75 0.00
C PHE A 87 -1.99 13.63 -1.23
N SER A 88 -0.73 13.87 -1.59
CA SER A 88 -0.36 14.59 -2.82
C SER A 88 -0.09 13.63 -3.98
N VAL A 89 0.51 12.47 -3.70
CA VAL A 89 0.93 11.49 -4.71
C VAL A 89 -0.26 10.70 -5.25
N LEU A 90 -1.14 10.17 -4.39
CA LEU A 90 -2.24 9.31 -4.84
C LEU A 90 -3.24 9.99 -5.77
N PRO A 91 -3.65 11.26 -5.57
CA PRO A 91 -4.52 11.94 -6.53
C PRO A 91 -3.91 12.04 -7.93
N GLN A 92 -2.62 12.36 -8.03
CA GLN A 92 -1.90 12.43 -9.32
C GLN A 92 -1.79 11.05 -9.98
N ALA A 93 -1.46 10.02 -9.20
CA ALA A 93 -1.40 8.64 -9.70
C ALA A 93 -2.77 8.16 -10.20
N THR A 94 -3.85 8.49 -9.48
CA THR A 94 -5.24 8.18 -9.86
C THR A 94 -5.58 8.83 -11.21
N GLN A 95 -5.28 10.13 -11.37
CA GLN A 95 -5.51 10.85 -12.63
C GLN A 95 -4.69 10.26 -13.79
N GLY A 96 -3.43 9.91 -13.54
CA GLY A 96 -2.57 9.30 -14.55
C GLY A 96 -3.07 7.94 -15.04
N ILE A 97 -3.65 7.12 -14.15
CA ILE A 97 -4.27 5.85 -14.52
C ILE A 97 -5.55 6.10 -15.33
N HIS A 98 -6.41 7.00 -14.85
CA HIS A 98 -7.67 7.34 -15.54
C HIS A 98 -7.42 7.81 -16.98
N ALA A 99 -6.43 8.69 -17.17
CA ALA A 99 -6.04 9.21 -18.48
C ALA A 99 -5.44 8.15 -19.43
N LYS A 100 -4.90 7.04 -18.89
CA LYS A 100 -4.38 5.92 -19.70
C LYS A 100 -5.45 4.87 -20.04
N LYS A 101 -6.57 4.87 -19.32
CA LYS A 101 -7.71 3.97 -19.55
C LYS A 101 -8.73 4.54 -20.55
N SER A 102 -8.76 5.86 -20.68
CA SER A 102 -9.63 6.60 -21.61
C SER A 102 -8.95 6.78 -22.96
#